data_AF-A0A959DV31-F1
#
_entry.id   AF-A0A959DV31-F1
#
_cell.length_a   1.000
_cell.length_b   1.000
_cell.length_c   1.000
_cell.angle_alpha   90.00
_cell.angle_beta   90.00
_cell.angle_gamma   90.00
#
_symmetry.space_group_name_H-M   'P 1'
#
loop_
_entity.id
_entity.type
_entity.pdbx_description
1 polymer ?
#
loop_
_entity_poly.entity_id
_entity_poly.type
_entity_poly.pdbx_seq_one_letter_code
_entity_poly.pdbx_strand_id
1 'polypeptide(L)'
;MITIHEIPALRILAGMIIGIFLFPFFDELSSAWIVILSIFSIASLILTFKVEFGYNERYLSSLFLLIPTISVTILYIYLSDVRHSDDHLVHHLFDNKVYVMAKCVEAPKKGKSWQIVMNAQSFINKGRSYTLRGKFILYCKELNEMPAPGESFRVHVKLDTVRSPDIPKSFDYRTYLARQDIYKIGYIQKEDLKKVGEAPLVNIKNWAYQIRNWSIDRCTRLLGENELADVASGLIFGYRDKIDATTQRAFVNTGSVHLLAVSGMHVVLIYSNVILLLGLLQIRKLVGKKNVPLLALFFLWVFTFVAGLAASIVRATLMITIMVIGKYFGRQGINMNTVCAVAVIMLIYDPNVLYDVGFQLSFAAVVGILTFQQPVKQYFPEWLLLRNGFSNMISVTIAAQLTTLPLILYYFHQFPVYFMLSGIIAVFLADWVIKIGLAVILISIISSKIAVYFSLLWQMSVWSLLKSVAWIDRIPHGLISAIYFPIESVMILSFMLILTMIQCNSKVKHFKTLLMTGIFLLIIIDGASIYKATGRVGYEKYSINGKQVAIERKGFDGIVWADKALDSSKVMERLSGYMISERIIKVQYKLIPTENDGYIPIENEVVNKEVRKLSTL
;
A
#
# COMPACT_ATOMS: atom_id res chain seq x y z
N MET A 1 -19.32 -21.97 14.79
CA MET A 1 -18.33 -22.72 13.98
C MET A 1 -18.52 -22.23 12.57
N ILE A 2 -17.65 -21.34 12.07
CA ILE A 2 -17.81 -20.82 10.70
C ILE A 2 -17.08 -21.78 9.78
N THR A 3 -17.83 -22.62 9.07
CA THR A 3 -17.22 -23.49 8.05
C THR A 3 -16.89 -22.67 6.79
N ILE A 4 -15.87 -23.06 6.03
CA ILE A 4 -15.55 -22.44 4.71
C ILE A 4 -16.78 -22.42 3.80
N HIS A 5 -17.72 -23.34 4.03
CA HIS A 5 -18.99 -23.39 3.32
C HIS A 5 -19.90 -22.19 3.55
N GLU A 6 -19.87 -21.61 4.74
CA GLU A 6 -20.68 -20.47 5.13
C GLU A 6 -20.15 -19.14 4.59
N ILE A 7 -18.99 -19.15 3.91
CA ILE A 7 -18.35 -17.95 3.33
C ILE A 7 -18.21 -18.10 1.80
N PRO A 8 -19.29 -17.94 1.01
CA PRO A 8 -19.23 -18.09 -0.44
C PRO A 8 -18.18 -17.20 -1.12
N ALA A 9 -18.03 -15.94 -0.66
CA ALA A 9 -17.08 -15.01 -1.26
C ALA A 9 -15.62 -15.44 -1.06
N LEU A 10 -15.31 -16.21 -0.01
CA LEU A 10 -13.95 -16.74 0.21
C LEU A 10 -13.56 -17.75 -0.87
N ARG A 11 -14.52 -18.55 -1.36
CA ARG A 11 -14.29 -19.55 -2.40
C ARG A 11 -13.94 -18.88 -3.73
N ILE A 12 -14.68 -17.83 -4.08
CA ILE A 12 -14.42 -17.03 -5.28
C ILE A 12 -13.07 -16.33 -5.15
N LEU A 13 -12.81 -15.69 -4.01
CA LEU A 13 -11.56 -14.99 -3.75
C LEU A 13 -10.34 -15.91 -3.89
N ALA A 14 -10.41 -17.12 -3.32
CA ALA A 14 -9.32 -18.09 -3.41
C ALA A 14 -9.00 -18.43 -4.87
N GLY A 15 -10.02 -18.69 -5.69
CA GLY A 15 -9.84 -18.96 -7.12
C GLY A 15 -9.27 -17.76 -7.89
N MET A 16 -9.73 -16.54 -7.60
CA MET A 16 -9.17 -15.33 -8.20
C MET A 16 -7.69 -15.12 -7.85
N ILE A 17 -7.32 -15.28 -6.58
CA ILE A 17 -5.93 -15.15 -6.12
C ILE A 17 -5.03 -16.16 -6.84
N ILE A 18 -5.47 -17.41 -6.93
CA ILE A 18 -4.73 -18.47 -7.64
C ILE A 18 -4.60 -18.12 -9.13
N GLY A 19 -5.69 -17.67 -9.77
CA GLY A 19 -5.68 -17.24 -11.18
C GLY A 19 -4.70 -16.10 -11.45
N ILE A 20 -4.64 -15.09 -10.57
CA ILE A 20 -3.69 -13.97 -10.68
C ILE A 20 -2.24 -14.46 -10.58
N PHE A 21 -1.93 -15.34 -9.62
CA PHE A 21 -0.57 -15.89 -9.48
C PHE A 21 -0.18 -16.85 -10.61
N LEU A 22 -1.14 -17.52 -11.22
CA LEU A 22 -0.89 -18.44 -12.33
C LEU A 22 -0.74 -17.71 -13.67
N PHE A 23 -1.38 -16.55 -13.87
CA PHE A 23 -1.36 -15.82 -15.13
C PHE A 23 0.04 -15.61 -15.76
N PRO A 24 1.10 -15.24 -15.01
CA PRO A 24 2.44 -15.07 -15.59
C PRO A 24 3.02 -16.32 -16.25
N PHE A 25 2.54 -17.52 -15.90
CA PHE A 25 2.94 -18.77 -16.55
C PHE A 25 2.22 -19.01 -17.90
N PHE A 26 1.27 -18.13 -18.25
CA PHE A 26 0.43 -18.19 -19.45
C PHE A 26 0.60 -16.96 -20.35
N ASP A 27 1.76 -16.28 -20.30
CA ASP A 27 2.03 -15.02 -21.04
C ASP A 27 1.75 -15.11 -22.56
N GLU A 28 1.78 -16.30 -23.15
CA GLU A 28 1.32 -16.57 -24.53
C GLU A 28 0.16 -17.58 -24.55
N LEU A 29 -1.03 -17.14 -24.15
CA LEU A 29 -2.26 -17.93 -24.33
C LEU A 29 -2.57 -18.06 -25.83
N SER A 30 -2.24 -19.22 -26.40
CA SER A 30 -2.75 -19.59 -27.72
C SER A 30 -4.29 -19.61 -27.70
N SER A 31 -4.93 -19.37 -28.84
CA SER A 31 -6.38 -19.42 -28.97
C SER A 31 -6.98 -20.75 -28.49
N ALA A 32 -6.21 -21.84 -28.56
CA ALA A 32 -6.59 -23.15 -28.03
C ALA A 32 -6.75 -23.17 -26.51
N TRP A 33 -5.84 -22.53 -25.76
CA TRP A 33 -5.92 -22.48 -24.29
C TRP A 33 -7.14 -21.68 -23.80
N ILE A 34 -7.51 -20.61 -24.51
CA ILE A 34 -8.71 -19.82 -24.20
C ILE A 34 -9.97 -20.68 -24.33
N VAL A 35 -10.06 -21.49 -25.39
CA VAL A 35 -11.19 -22.41 -25.62
C VAL A 35 -11.21 -23.51 -24.55
N ILE A 36 -10.07 -24.12 -24.24
CA ILE A 36 -9.97 -25.18 -23.22
C ILE A 36 -10.40 -24.66 -21.84
N LEU A 37 -9.87 -23.51 -21.41
CA LEU A 37 -10.23 -22.89 -20.12
C LEU A 37 -11.72 -22.54 -20.06
N SER A 38 -12.29 -22.07 -21.17
CA SER A 38 -13.72 -21.74 -21.27
C SER A 38 -14.60 -22.99 -21.16
N ILE A 39 -14.28 -24.07 -21.88
CA ILE A 39 -15.02 -25.34 -21.83
C ILE A 39 -14.95 -25.94 -20.43
N PHE A 40 -13.77 -25.98 -19.83
CA PHE A 40 -13.56 -26.57 -18.50
C PHE A 40 -14.27 -25.75 -17.40
N SER A 41 -14.27 -24.42 -17.54
CA SER A 41 -15.03 -23.51 -16.68
C SER A 41 -16.54 -23.78 -16.75
N ILE A 42 -17.11 -23.88 -17.96
CA ILE A 42 -18.54 -24.15 -18.16
C ILE A 42 -18.92 -25.53 -17.61
N ALA A 43 -18.13 -26.57 -17.91
CA ALA A 43 -18.36 -27.93 -17.42
C ALA A 43 -18.35 -27.98 -15.88
N SER A 44 -17.37 -27.34 -15.23
CA SER A 44 -17.26 -27.27 -13.78
C SER A 44 -18.42 -26.50 -13.13
N LEU A 45 -18.89 -25.43 -13.79
CA LEU A 45 -20.03 -24.65 -13.32
C LEU A 45 -21.34 -25.45 -13.42
N ILE A 46 -21.54 -26.19 -14.50
CA ILE A 46 -22.69 -27.11 -14.65
C ILE A 46 -22.68 -28.17 -13.55
N LEU A 47 -21.52 -28.79 -13.28
CA LEU A 47 -21.39 -29.79 -12.21
C LEU A 47 -21.71 -29.20 -10.83
N THR A 48 -21.30 -27.96 -10.57
CA THR A 48 -21.57 -27.27 -9.31
C THR A 48 -23.07 -27.10 -9.04
N PHE A 49 -23.87 -26.79 -10.07
CA PHE A 49 -25.30 -26.51 -9.93
C PHE A 49 -26.22 -27.72 -10.17
N LYS A 50 -25.78 -28.72 -10.96
CA LYS A 50 -26.60 -29.92 -11.27
C LYS A 50 -26.39 -31.08 -10.30
N VAL A 51 -25.25 -31.16 -9.62
CA VAL A 51 -24.97 -32.27 -8.71
C VAL A 51 -25.39 -31.88 -7.30
N GLU A 52 -26.42 -32.56 -6.78
CA GLU A 52 -26.82 -32.43 -5.38
C GLU A 52 -25.84 -33.18 -4.49
N PHE A 53 -24.88 -32.47 -3.91
CA PHE A 53 -23.94 -33.05 -2.95
C PHE A 53 -24.63 -33.25 -1.59
N GLY A 54 -24.45 -34.44 -1.01
CA GLY A 54 -24.82 -34.71 0.38
C GLY A 54 -24.08 -33.77 1.36
N TYR A 55 -24.57 -33.65 2.59
CA TYR A 55 -24.01 -32.70 3.59
C TYR A 55 -22.49 -32.85 3.80
N ASN A 56 -21.99 -34.08 3.83
CA ASN A 56 -20.55 -34.38 3.98
C ASN A 56 -19.72 -34.12 2.71
N GLU A 57 -20.35 -34.00 1.54
CA GLU A 57 -19.67 -33.82 0.24
C GLU A 57 -19.71 -32.38 -0.25
N ARG A 58 -20.32 -31.46 0.51
CA ARG A 58 -20.41 -30.04 0.14
C ARG A 58 -19.04 -29.40 -0.15
N TYR A 59 -17.93 -29.94 0.39
CA TYR A 59 -16.57 -29.50 0.07
C TYR A 59 -16.22 -29.64 -1.42
N LEU A 60 -16.78 -30.64 -2.11
CA LEU A 60 -16.60 -30.83 -3.55
C LEU A 60 -17.21 -29.68 -4.34
N SER A 61 -18.39 -29.17 -3.93
CA SER A 61 -18.97 -27.96 -4.55
C SER A 61 -18.04 -26.74 -4.46
N SER A 62 -17.25 -26.62 -3.39
CA SER A 62 -16.25 -25.57 -3.27
C SER A 62 -15.08 -25.77 -4.24
N LEU A 63 -14.65 -27.02 -4.45
CA LEU A 63 -13.57 -27.36 -5.36
C LEU A 63 -13.98 -27.08 -6.82
N PHE A 64 -15.21 -27.44 -7.20
CA PHE A 64 -15.75 -27.16 -8.53
C PHE A 64 -15.99 -25.67 -8.81
N LEU A 65 -16.10 -24.82 -7.78
CA LEU A 65 -16.14 -23.36 -7.96
C LEU A 65 -14.76 -22.71 -8.15
N LEU A 66 -13.67 -23.38 -7.75
CA LEU A 66 -12.31 -22.84 -7.93
C LEU A 66 -11.89 -22.84 -9.40
N ILE A 67 -12.17 -23.93 -10.11
CA ILE A 67 -11.84 -24.08 -11.53
C ILE A 67 -12.38 -22.94 -12.40
N PRO A 68 -13.69 -22.61 -12.39
CA PRO A 68 -14.23 -21.54 -13.22
C PRO A 68 -13.71 -20.17 -12.79
N THR A 69 -13.51 -19.95 -11.49
CA THR A 69 -13.01 -18.66 -11.00
C THR A 69 -11.54 -18.43 -11.36
N ILE A 70 -10.68 -19.44 -11.30
CA ILE A 70 -9.30 -19.39 -11.81
C ILE A 70 -9.30 -19.09 -13.31
N SER A 71 -10.06 -19.87 -14.08
CA SER A 71 -10.09 -19.78 -15.55
C SER A 71 -10.59 -18.42 -16.04
N VAL A 72 -11.69 -17.92 -15.46
CA VAL A 72 -12.24 -16.59 -15.77
C VAL A 72 -11.27 -15.48 -15.38
N THR A 73 -10.54 -15.64 -14.27
CA THR A 73 -9.56 -14.63 -13.84
C THR A 73 -8.37 -14.55 -14.80
N ILE A 74 -7.82 -15.69 -15.23
CA ILE A 74 -6.74 -15.74 -16.24
C ILE A 74 -7.20 -15.08 -17.54
N LEU A 75 -8.40 -15.42 -18.02
CA LEU A 75 -8.97 -14.82 -19.23
C LEU A 75 -9.19 -13.31 -19.08
N TYR A 76 -9.72 -12.88 -17.94
CA TYR A 76 -9.94 -11.47 -17.64
C TYR A 76 -8.64 -10.66 -17.68
N ILE A 77 -7.57 -11.16 -17.06
CA ILE A 77 -6.26 -10.49 -17.06
C ILE A 77 -5.70 -10.44 -18.48
N TYR A 78 -5.76 -11.55 -19.22
CA TYR A 78 -5.30 -11.61 -20.61
C TYR A 78 -5.98 -10.56 -21.50
N LEU A 79 -7.31 -10.46 -21.41
CA LEU A 79 -8.11 -9.50 -22.19
C LEU A 79 -7.93 -8.05 -21.74
N SER A 80 -7.57 -7.82 -20.47
CA SER A 80 -7.39 -6.48 -19.90
C SER A 80 -5.95 -5.97 -20.05
N ASP A 81 -5.01 -6.83 -20.44
CA ASP A 81 -3.60 -6.46 -20.55
C ASP A 81 -3.37 -5.48 -21.72
N VAL A 82 -3.01 -4.26 -21.36
CA VAL A 82 -2.73 -3.16 -22.29
C VAL A 82 -1.58 -3.44 -23.24
N ARG A 83 -0.71 -4.42 -22.94
CA ARG A 83 0.39 -4.84 -23.82
C ARG A 83 -0.10 -5.52 -25.09
N HIS A 84 -1.30 -6.08 -25.10
CA HIS A 84 -1.90 -6.68 -26.30
C HIS A 84 -2.57 -5.66 -27.24
N SER A 85 -2.65 -4.38 -26.84
CA SER A 85 -3.21 -3.32 -27.68
C SER A 85 -2.12 -2.65 -28.51
N ASP A 86 -2.20 -2.74 -29.84
CA ASP A 86 -1.20 -2.16 -30.76
C ASP A 86 -1.04 -0.64 -30.62
N ASP A 87 -2.14 0.09 -30.39
CA ASP A 87 -2.15 1.55 -30.20
C ASP A 87 -1.60 2.03 -28.83
N HIS A 88 -1.03 1.12 -28.03
CA HIS A 88 -0.57 1.42 -26.70
C HIS A 88 0.84 2.00 -26.69
N LEU A 89 1.06 2.97 -25.80
CA LEU A 89 2.29 3.74 -25.64
C LEU A 89 3.52 2.89 -25.25
N VAL A 90 3.32 1.64 -24.83
CA VAL A 90 4.37 0.64 -24.59
C VAL A 90 5.18 0.34 -25.85
N HIS A 91 4.50 0.19 -26.99
CA HIS A 91 5.10 -0.29 -28.25
C HIS A 91 5.85 0.80 -29.02
N HIS A 92 5.64 2.07 -28.67
CA HIS A 92 6.28 3.19 -29.32
C HIS A 92 7.60 3.59 -28.63
N LEU A 93 8.66 3.73 -29.42
CA LEU A 93 9.92 4.35 -28.99
C LEU A 93 9.98 5.80 -29.49
N PHE A 94 10.34 6.71 -28.60
CA PHE A 94 10.44 8.14 -28.89
C PHE A 94 11.91 8.57 -28.83
N ASP A 95 12.56 8.65 -29.98
CA ASP A 95 13.98 9.05 -30.03
C ASP A 95 14.16 10.55 -29.77
N ASN A 96 13.19 11.36 -30.20
CA ASN A 96 13.17 12.82 -30.10
C ASN A 96 12.00 13.32 -29.24
N LYS A 97 12.06 14.59 -28.82
CA LYS A 97 10.89 15.24 -28.21
C LYS A 97 9.75 15.29 -29.22
N VAL A 98 8.56 14.91 -28.78
CA VAL A 98 7.32 14.97 -29.57
C VAL A 98 6.26 15.76 -28.83
N TYR A 99 5.27 16.27 -29.54
CA TYR A 99 4.09 16.87 -28.93
C TYR A 99 3.06 15.78 -28.62
N VAL A 100 2.75 15.58 -27.35
CA VAL A 100 1.73 14.64 -26.87
C VAL A 100 0.54 15.43 -26.36
N MET A 101 -0.65 15.10 -26.84
CA MET A 101 -1.91 15.56 -26.27
C MET A 101 -2.31 14.58 -25.18
N ALA A 102 -2.44 15.07 -23.95
CA ALA A 102 -2.72 14.23 -22.80
C ALA A 102 -3.66 14.89 -21.80
N LYS A 103 -4.37 14.06 -21.03
CA LYS A 103 -5.26 14.50 -19.94
C LYS A 103 -4.65 14.18 -18.59
N CYS A 104 -4.75 15.12 -17.66
CA CYS A 104 -4.35 14.90 -16.27
C CYS A 104 -5.29 13.88 -15.61
N VAL A 105 -4.77 12.79 -15.06
CA VAL A 105 -5.58 11.69 -14.51
C VAL A 105 -5.85 11.88 -13.01
N GLU A 106 -4.81 12.32 -12.29
CA GLU A 106 -4.79 12.49 -10.84
C GLU A 106 -4.17 13.83 -10.48
N ALA A 107 -4.45 14.31 -9.27
CA ALA A 107 -3.79 15.50 -8.75
C ALA A 107 -2.26 15.29 -8.71
N PRO A 108 -1.47 16.30 -9.12
CA PRO A 108 -0.01 16.25 -9.01
C PRO A 108 0.44 15.95 -7.58
N LYS A 109 1.41 15.03 -7.45
CA LYS A 109 2.01 14.68 -6.16
C LYS A 109 3.37 15.36 -6.03
N LYS A 110 3.65 15.97 -4.89
CA LYS A 110 4.92 16.65 -4.64
C LYS A 110 5.92 15.71 -3.97
N GLY A 111 7.04 15.46 -4.66
CA GLY A 111 8.25 14.91 -4.05
C GLY A 111 9.39 15.93 -4.16
N LYS A 112 10.55 15.48 -4.67
CA LYS A 112 11.63 16.38 -5.12
C LYS A 112 11.26 17.18 -6.39
N SER A 113 10.33 16.64 -7.16
CA SER A 113 9.73 17.26 -8.34
C SER A 113 8.25 16.92 -8.33
N TRP A 114 7.45 17.72 -9.01
CA TRP A 114 6.06 17.40 -9.26
C TRP A 114 5.96 16.19 -10.16
N GLN A 115 5.24 15.18 -9.67
CA GLN A 115 4.91 13.99 -10.41
C GLN A 115 3.48 14.14 -10.92
N ILE A 116 3.30 14.13 -12.25
CA ILE A 116 2.00 14.31 -12.89
C ILE A 116 1.69 13.09 -13.73
N VAL A 117 0.58 12.41 -13.42
CA VAL A 117 0.12 11.25 -14.18
C VAL A 117 -0.80 11.74 -15.29
N MET A 118 -0.38 11.49 -16.52
CA MET A 118 -1.07 11.90 -17.73
C MET A 118 -1.54 10.66 -18.50
N ASN A 119 -2.71 10.75 -19.13
CA ASN A 119 -3.20 9.75 -20.08
C ASN A 119 -3.05 10.29 -21.50
N ALA A 120 -2.24 9.63 -22.33
CA ALA A 120 -2.05 10.00 -23.73
C ALA A 120 -3.35 9.81 -24.52
N GLN A 121 -3.60 10.73 -25.46
CA GLN A 121 -4.70 10.63 -26.41
C GLN A 121 -4.18 10.57 -27.86
N SER A 122 -3.16 11.36 -28.15
CA SER A 122 -2.48 11.37 -29.44
C SER A 122 -1.08 11.96 -29.30
N PHE A 123 -0.24 11.68 -30.27
CA PHE A 123 1.03 12.40 -30.44
C PHE A 123 1.18 12.90 -31.88
N ILE A 124 1.95 13.96 -32.04
CA ILE A 124 2.28 14.56 -33.33
C ILE A 124 3.77 14.34 -33.58
N ASN A 125 4.08 13.63 -34.65
CA ASN A 125 5.46 13.41 -35.11
C ASN A 125 5.56 13.77 -36.60
N LYS A 126 6.51 14.64 -36.96
CA LYS A 126 6.73 15.11 -38.34
C LYS A 126 5.44 15.55 -39.07
N GLY A 127 4.54 16.24 -38.37
CA GLY A 127 3.29 16.77 -38.92
C GLY A 127 2.15 15.77 -39.07
N ARG A 128 2.34 14.49 -38.76
CA ARG A 128 1.25 13.48 -38.69
C ARG A 128 0.81 13.25 -37.26
N SER A 129 -0.50 13.13 -37.05
CA SER A 129 -1.09 12.78 -35.76
C SER A 129 -1.36 11.28 -35.72
N TYR A 130 -0.95 10.65 -34.63
CA TYR A 130 -1.18 9.23 -34.36
C TYR A 130 -1.99 9.12 -33.07
N THR A 131 -2.95 8.20 -33.05
CA THR A 131 -3.67 7.82 -31.83
C THR A 131 -2.72 7.11 -30.89
N LEU A 132 -2.76 7.47 -29.61
CA LEU A 132 -1.89 6.90 -28.60
C LEU A 132 -2.67 6.77 -27.32
N ARG A 133 -2.67 5.57 -26.74
CA ARG A 133 -3.32 5.30 -25.46
C ARG A 133 -2.29 4.85 -24.45
N GLY A 134 -2.49 5.23 -23.19
CA GLY A 134 -1.66 4.75 -22.09
C GLY A 134 -1.29 5.86 -21.12
N LYS A 135 -1.04 5.45 -19.88
CA LYS A 135 -0.61 6.37 -18.82
C LYS A 135 0.90 6.56 -18.88
N PHE A 136 1.35 7.77 -18.62
CA PHE A 136 2.75 8.10 -18.44
C PHE A 136 2.92 9.13 -17.33
N ILE A 137 4.11 9.18 -16.73
CA ILE A 137 4.43 10.15 -15.69
C ILE A 137 5.30 11.26 -16.27
N LEU A 138 4.98 12.49 -15.91
CA LEU A 138 5.82 13.66 -16.13
C LEU A 138 6.44 14.12 -14.81
N TYR A 139 7.74 14.38 -14.84
CA TYR A 139 8.45 15.04 -13.76
C TYR A 139 8.77 16.48 -14.15
N CYS A 140 8.35 17.41 -13.30
CA CYS A 140 8.59 18.84 -13.49
C CYS A 140 9.01 19.50 -12.17
N LYS A 141 10.03 20.36 -12.18
CA LYS A 141 10.48 21.05 -10.95
C LYS A 141 9.53 22.19 -10.56
N GLU A 142 9.10 22.95 -11.54
CA GLU A 142 8.24 24.13 -11.38
C GLU A 142 7.06 24.03 -12.35
N LEU A 143 5.89 24.48 -11.92
CA LEU A 143 4.69 24.51 -12.75
C LEU A 143 4.15 25.93 -12.78
N ASN A 144 3.76 26.40 -13.97
CA ASN A 144 3.08 27.69 -14.12
C ASN A 144 1.67 27.65 -13.51
N GLU A 145 0.97 26.54 -13.70
CA GLU A 145 -0.37 26.28 -13.20
C GLU A 145 -0.41 24.83 -12.71
N MET A 146 -1.13 24.53 -11.62
CA MET A 146 -1.30 23.16 -11.13
C MET A 146 -2.34 22.43 -11.99
N PRO A 147 -1.97 21.33 -12.70
CA PRO A 147 -2.93 20.56 -13.49
C PRO A 147 -4.02 19.95 -12.62
N ALA A 148 -5.28 20.26 -12.90
CA ALA A 148 -6.41 19.63 -12.25
C ALA A 148 -6.84 18.34 -12.99
N PRO A 149 -7.37 17.32 -12.28
CA PRO A 149 -7.83 16.10 -12.91
C PRO A 149 -8.87 16.36 -14.02
N GLY A 150 -8.62 15.82 -15.22
CA GLY A 150 -9.47 15.93 -16.40
C GLY A 150 -9.16 17.09 -17.33
N GLU A 151 -8.31 18.04 -16.94
CA GLU A 151 -7.80 19.07 -17.83
C GLU A 151 -6.89 18.46 -18.91
N SER A 152 -6.89 19.09 -20.09
CA SER A 152 -6.14 18.64 -21.26
C SER A 152 -4.94 19.54 -21.53
N PHE A 153 -3.78 18.92 -21.74
CA PHE A 153 -2.51 19.59 -21.95
C PHE A 153 -1.84 19.12 -23.24
N ARG A 154 -1.12 20.04 -23.89
CA ARG A 154 -0.11 19.73 -24.90
C ARG A 154 1.24 19.72 -24.22
N VAL A 155 1.94 18.59 -24.34
CA VAL A 155 3.22 18.35 -23.68
C VAL A 155 4.30 18.14 -24.73
N HIS A 156 5.40 18.88 -24.66
CA HIS A 156 6.56 18.70 -25.53
C HIS A 156 7.63 17.87 -24.79
N VAL A 157 7.66 16.57 -25.02
CA VAL A 157 8.42 15.64 -24.18
C VAL A 157 9.01 14.48 -24.97
N LYS A 158 10.16 13.98 -24.50
CA LYS A 158 10.70 12.67 -24.87
C LYS A 158 10.27 11.67 -23.80
N LEU A 159 9.54 10.63 -24.22
CA LEU A 159 9.06 9.60 -23.32
C LEU A 159 10.02 8.41 -23.31
N ASP A 160 10.75 8.26 -22.20
CA ASP A 160 11.69 7.18 -21.98
C ASP A 160 11.01 5.98 -21.32
N THR A 161 11.45 4.78 -21.65
CA THR A 161 11.04 3.55 -20.94
C THR A 161 11.55 3.58 -19.51
N VAL A 162 10.70 3.18 -18.55
CA VAL A 162 11.12 3.04 -17.16
C VAL A 162 12.22 1.97 -17.08
N ARG A 163 13.39 2.35 -16.55
CA ARG A 163 14.54 1.46 -16.42
C ARG A 163 14.34 0.47 -15.29
N SER A 164 14.86 -0.74 -15.47
CA SER A 164 14.98 -1.72 -14.40
C SER A 164 15.92 -1.19 -13.30
N PRO A 165 15.78 -1.65 -12.04
CA PRO A 165 16.64 -1.21 -10.95
C PRO A 165 18.12 -1.52 -11.22
N ASP A 166 18.99 -0.52 -11.02
CA ASP A 166 20.45 -0.66 -11.20
C ASP A 166 21.11 -1.56 -10.13
N ILE A 167 20.41 -1.78 -9.01
CA ILE A 167 20.88 -2.54 -7.85
C ILE A 167 19.96 -3.76 -7.64
N PRO A 168 20.49 -4.99 -7.60
CA PRO A 168 19.72 -6.19 -7.28
C PRO A 168 19.01 -6.07 -5.93
N LYS A 169 17.80 -6.63 -5.84
CA LYS A 169 16.96 -6.62 -4.61
C LYS A 169 16.62 -5.22 -4.08
N SER A 170 16.89 -4.16 -4.84
CA SER A 170 16.30 -2.86 -4.60
C SER A 170 14.86 -2.82 -5.11
N PHE A 171 14.12 -1.78 -4.72
CA PHE A 171 12.72 -1.61 -5.14
C PHE A 171 12.61 -1.53 -6.66
N ASP A 172 11.90 -2.49 -7.26
CA ASP A 172 11.67 -2.52 -8.70
C ASP A 172 10.60 -1.52 -9.11
N TYR A 173 11.03 -0.29 -9.37
CA TYR A 173 10.14 0.80 -9.77
C TYR A 173 9.47 0.55 -11.13
N ARG A 174 10.12 -0.19 -12.04
CA ARG A 174 9.56 -0.56 -13.33
C ARG A 174 8.37 -1.48 -13.16
N THR A 175 8.52 -2.55 -12.38
CA THR A 175 7.41 -3.48 -12.09
C THR A 175 6.29 -2.79 -11.31
N TYR A 176 6.62 -1.92 -10.35
CA TYR A 176 5.64 -1.13 -9.62
C TYR A 176 4.79 -0.24 -10.53
N LEU A 177 5.41 0.49 -11.46
CA LEU A 177 4.70 1.35 -12.40
C LEU A 177 3.96 0.56 -13.49
N ALA A 178 4.51 -0.55 -13.98
CA ALA A 178 3.85 -1.43 -14.94
C ALA A 178 2.51 -1.95 -14.42
N ARG A 179 2.44 -2.28 -13.12
CA ARG A 179 1.20 -2.66 -12.42
C ARG A 179 0.16 -1.53 -12.33
N GLN A 180 0.55 -0.28 -12.60
CA GLN A 180 -0.35 0.89 -12.68
C GLN A 180 -0.64 1.30 -14.13
N ASP A 181 -0.29 0.46 -15.10
CA ASP A 181 -0.31 0.72 -16.55
C ASP A 181 0.62 1.86 -17.01
N ILE A 182 1.69 2.13 -16.24
CA ILE A 182 2.64 3.20 -16.54
C ILE A 182 3.97 2.57 -16.98
N TYR A 183 4.32 2.77 -18.24
CA TYR A 183 5.51 2.17 -18.84
C TYR A 183 6.54 3.18 -19.33
N LYS A 184 6.14 4.45 -19.46
CA LYS A 184 7.04 5.54 -19.85
C LYS A 184 6.99 6.69 -18.85
N ILE A 185 8.12 7.38 -18.77
CA ILE A 185 8.33 8.58 -17.98
C ILE A 185 8.91 9.68 -18.87
N GLY A 186 8.64 10.93 -18.53
CA GLY A 186 9.20 12.09 -19.22
C GLY A 186 9.63 13.17 -18.24
N TYR A 187 10.69 13.89 -18.56
CA TYR A 187 11.16 15.05 -17.82
C TYR A 187 10.87 16.31 -18.62
N ILE A 188 10.19 17.27 -18.01
CA ILE A 188 9.74 18.51 -18.68
C ILE A 188 10.10 19.74 -17.88
N GLN A 189 10.24 20.86 -18.58
CA GLN A 189 10.27 22.20 -17.98
C GLN A 189 8.87 22.82 -17.99
N LYS A 190 8.68 23.95 -17.29
CA LYS A 190 7.36 24.60 -17.17
C LYS A 190 6.81 25.08 -18.51
N GLU A 191 7.70 25.39 -19.47
CA GLU A 191 7.36 25.83 -20.83
C GLU A 191 6.91 24.68 -21.74
N ASP A 192 7.35 23.45 -21.44
CA ASP A 192 7.00 22.26 -22.21
C ASP A 192 5.55 21.79 -21.95
N LEU A 193 4.86 22.38 -20.96
CA LEU A 193 3.49 22.04 -20.56
C LEU A 193 2.53 23.21 -20.81
N LYS A 194 1.65 23.07 -21.80
CA LYS A 194 0.65 24.10 -22.14
C LYS A 194 -0.77 23.56 -21.98
N LYS A 195 -1.60 24.25 -21.19
CA LYS A 195 -3.04 23.95 -21.07
C LYS A 195 -3.75 24.22 -22.40
N VAL A 196 -4.55 23.26 -22.85
CA VAL A 196 -5.30 23.34 -24.13
C VAL A 196 -6.79 23.10 -23.95
N GLY A 197 -7.21 22.50 -22.85
CA GLY A 197 -8.64 22.30 -22.56
C GLY A 197 -8.93 22.22 -21.08
N GLU A 198 -10.08 22.75 -20.70
CA GLU A 198 -10.63 22.66 -19.35
C GLU A 198 -11.14 21.25 -19.06
N ALA A 199 -11.27 20.94 -17.76
CA ALA A 199 -11.95 19.72 -17.36
C ALA A 199 -13.44 19.77 -17.77
N PRO A 200 -14.05 18.63 -18.12
CA PRO A 200 -15.49 18.56 -18.36
C PRO A 200 -16.29 19.06 -17.15
N LEU A 201 -17.43 19.74 -17.40
CA LEU A 201 -18.31 20.30 -16.35
C LEU A 201 -18.70 19.24 -15.30
N VAL A 202 -18.99 18.02 -15.75
CA VAL A 202 -19.32 16.87 -14.89
C VAL A 202 -18.09 15.97 -14.77
N ASN A 203 -17.16 16.34 -13.90
CA ASN A 203 -16.00 15.52 -13.56
C ASN A 203 -15.85 15.39 -12.04
N ILE A 204 -16.34 14.26 -11.49
CA ILE A 204 -16.37 14.03 -10.04
C ILE A 204 -14.98 14.09 -9.39
N LYS A 205 -13.91 13.69 -10.13
CA LYS A 205 -12.53 13.77 -9.64
C LYS A 205 -12.05 15.22 -9.54
N ASN A 206 -12.42 16.06 -10.51
CA ASN A 206 -12.10 17.49 -10.46
C ASN A 206 -12.85 18.20 -9.32
N TRP A 207 -14.15 17.93 -9.19
CA TRP A 207 -14.96 18.49 -8.09
C TRP A 207 -14.40 18.08 -6.72
N ALA A 208 -14.06 16.79 -6.56
CA ALA A 208 -13.40 16.30 -5.36
C ALA A 208 -12.06 16.97 -5.08
N TYR A 209 -11.24 17.17 -6.12
CA TYR A 209 -9.96 17.87 -6.03
C TYR A 209 -10.13 19.33 -5.56
N GLN A 210 -11.10 20.05 -6.11
CA GLN A 210 -11.41 21.43 -5.72
C GLN A 210 -11.89 21.52 -4.27
N ILE A 211 -12.83 20.65 -3.86
CA ILE A 211 -13.32 20.61 -2.48
C ILE A 211 -12.17 20.27 -1.52
N ARG A 212 -11.28 19.34 -1.89
CA ARG A 212 -10.12 18.99 -1.08
C ARG A 212 -9.19 20.19 -0.92
N ASN A 213 -8.82 20.86 -2.00
CA ASN A 213 -7.94 22.04 -1.95
C ASN A 213 -8.56 23.19 -1.16
N TRP A 214 -9.85 23.45 -1.32
CA TRP A 214 -10.57 24.43 -0.50
C TRP A 214 -10.50 24.05 0.99
N SER A 215 -10.68 22.77 1.30
CA SER A 215 -10.63 22.28 2.68
C SER A 215 -9.23 22.37 3.29
N ILE A 216 -8.18 22.10 2.51
CA ILE A 216 -6.78 22.24 2.92
C ILE A 216 -6.44 23.72 3.13
N ASP A 217 -6.82 24.60 2.22
CA ASP A 217 -6.63 26.05 2.38
C ASP A 217 -7.32 26.55 3.66
N ARG A 218 -8.54 26.08 3.92
CA ARG A 218 -9.26 26.42 5.15
C ARG A 218 -8.55 25.92 6.41
N CYS A 219 -8.04 24.69 6.37
CA CYS A 219 -7.22 24.08 7.42
C CYS A 219 -5.99 24.94 7.73
N THR A 220 -5.23 25.30 6.69
CA THR A 220 -4.04 26.15 6.79
C THR A 220 -4.37 27.53 7.36
N ARG A 221 -5.47 28.18 6.94
CA ARG A 221 -5.89 29.47 7.49
C ARG A 221 -6.30 29.41 8.98
N LEU A 222 -6.80 28.28 9.47
CA LEU A 222 -7.29 28.13 10.84
C LEU A 222 -6.23 27.63 11.84
N LEU A 223 -5.26 26.84 11.37
CA LEU A 223 -4.19 26.26 12.18
C LEU A 223 -2.83 26.99 11.99
N GLY A 224 -2.70 27.80 10.94
CA GLY A 224 -1.46 28.44 10.52
C GLY A 224 -0.68 27.61 9.49
N GLU A 225 0.26 28.24 8.79
CA GLU A 225 1.21 27.56 7.90
C GLU A 225 2.30 26.85 8.70
N ASN A 226 1.94 25.72 9.32
CA ASN A 226 2.84 24.95 10.18
C ASN A 226 2.55 23.44 10.08
N GLU A 227 3.38 22.65 10.78
CA GLU A 227 3.27 21.20 10.86
C GLU A 227 1.89 20.71 11.35
N LEU A 228 1.18 21.49 12.18
CA LEU A 228 -0.16 21.13 12.66
C LEU A 228 -1.16 21.07 11.50
N ALA A 229 -1.14 22.07 10.62
CA ALA A 229 -2.01 22.10 9.45
C ALA A 229 -1.71 20.96 8.47
N ASP A 230 -0.44 20.62 8.29
CA ASP A 230 -0.02 19.55 7.39
C ASP A 230 -0.44 18.17 7.91
N VAL A 231 -0.26 17.91 9.21
CA VAL A 231 -0.68 16.66 9.87
C VAL A 231 -2.21 16.56 9.92
N ALA A 232 -2.91 17.64 10.25
CA ALA A 232 -4.37 17.65 10.26
C ALA A 232 -4.96 17.42 8.85
N SER A 233 -4.37 18.06 7.83
CA SER A 233 -4.75 17.85 6.43
C SER A 233 -4.47 16.42 5.97
N GLY A 234 -3.36 15.84 6.43
CA GLY A 234 -3.02 14.44 6.19
C GLY A 234 -4.02 13.46 6.79
N LEU A 235 -4.40 13.68 8.06
CA LEU A 235 -5.33 12.81 8.80
C LEU A 235 -6.77 12.88 8.26
N ILE A 236 -7.26 14.08 7.96
CA ILE A 236 -8.66 14.28 7.54
C ILE A 236 -8.82 14.08 6.04
N PHE A 237 -7.94 14.66 5.22
CA PHE A 237 -8.10 14.72 3.77
C PHE A 237 -7.13 13.85 2.98
N GLY A 238 -6.23 13.14 3.65
CA GLY A 238 -5.22 12.29 2.99
C GLY A 238 -4.10 13.05 2.29
N TYR A 239 -3.95 14.35 2.58
CA TYR A 239 -2.94 15.18 1.95
C TYR A 239 -1.63 15.19 2.75
N ARG A 240 -0.63 14.44 2.29
CA ARG A 240 0.64 14.22 3.02
C ARG A 240 1.84 14.94 2.44
N ASP A 241 1.70 15.56 1.28
CA ASP A 241 2.80 16.12 0.49
C ASP A 241 3.60 17.22 1.20
N LYS A 242 3.04 17.80 2.28
CA LYS A 242 3.69 18.83 3.10
C LYS A 242 4.24 18.32 4.44
N ILE A 243 3.97 17.07 4.81
CA ILE A 243 4.45 16.52 6.09
C ILE A 243 5.97 16.33 6.00
N ASP A 244 6.71 16.93 6.93
CA ASP A 244 8.17 16.85 6.93
C ASP A 244 8.67 15.41 7.20
N ALA A 245 9.86 15.11 6.67
CA ALA A 245 10.49 13.81 6.79
C ALA A 245 10.77 13.44 8.26
N THR A 246 11.04 14.43 9.13
CA THR A 246 11.28 14.18 10.56
C THR A 246 10.01 13.68 11.25
N THR A 247 8.88 14.35 11.03
CA THR A 247 7.56 13.93 11.51
C THR A 247 7.21 12.56 10.98
N GLN A 248 7.37 12.32 9.67
CA GLN A 248 7.07 11.03 9.06
C GLN A 248 7.89 9.90 9.69
N ARG A 249 9.19 10.12 9.96
CA ARG A 249 10.05 9.15 10.65
C ARG A 249 9.57 8.84 12.06
N ALA A 250 9.15 9.84 12.84
CA ALA A 250 8.62 9.61 14.18
C ALA A 250 7.40 8.68 14.14
N PHE A 251 6.47 8.88 13.20
CA PHE A 251 5.33 7.98 13.03
C PHE A 251 5.73 6.56 12.56
N VAL A 252 6.77 6.42 11.72
CA VAL A 252 7.31 5.11 11.31
C VAL A 252 7.92 4.38 12.51
N ASN A 253 8.80 5.04 13.25
CA ASN A 253 9.52 4.48 14.38
C ASN A 253 8.59 4.01 15.50
N THR A 254 7.51 4.74 15.76
CA THR A 254 6.53 4.36 16.79
C THR A 254 5.47 3.37 16.29
N GLY A 255 5.48 3.00 15.00
CA GLY A 255 4.48 2.09 14.39
C GLY A 255 3.13 2.73 14.09
N SER A 256 3.03 4.06 14.18
CA SER A 256 1.81 4.83 13.95
C SER A 256 1.70 5.44 12.54
N VAL A 257 2.57 5.06 11.61
CA VAL A 257 2.54 5.52 10.19
C VAL A 257 1.21 5.28 9.49
N HIS A 258 0.48 4.25 9.93
CA HIS A 258 -0.87 3.93 9.46
C HIS A 258 -1.90 5.01 9.80
N LEU A 259 -1.60 5.97 10.69
CA LEU A 259 -2.45 7.12 10.97
C LEU A 259 -2.26 8.23 9.95
N LEU A 260 -1.02 8.59 9.62
CA LEU A 260 -0.74 9.47 8.46
C LEU A 260 -1.41 8.87 7.22
N ALA A 261 -1.26 7.54 7.12
CA ALA A 261 -2.02 6.50 6.45
C ALA A 261 -3.50 6.63 6.03
N VAL A 262 -4.33 7.65 6.35
CA VAL A 262 -5.83 7.61 6.27
C VAL A 262 -6.38 6.18 6.18
N SER A 263 -6.36 5.52 7.33
CA SER A 263 -6.69 4.10 7.46
C SER A 263 -8.20 3.87 7.40
N GLY A 264 -8.60 2.59 7.27
CA GLY A 264 -10.01 2.22 7.38
C GLY A 264 -10.67 2.61 8.71
N MET A 265 -9.88 2.78 9.78
CA MET A 265 -10.37 3.34 11.04
C MET A 265 -10.85 4.78 10.88
N HIS A 266 -10.15 5.62 10.12
CA HIS A 266 -10.59 7.00 9.85
C HIS A 266 -11.96 7.00 9.20
N VAL A 267 -12.20 6.10 8.25
CA VAL A 267 -13.48 5.95 7.56
C VAL A 267 -14.60 5.55 8.53
N VAL A 268 -14.33 4.62 9.46
CA VAL A 268 -15.30 4.22 10.50
C VAL A 268 -15.61 5.39 11.44
N LEU A 269 -14.59 6.16 11.84
CA LEU A 269 -14.76 7.34 12.69
C LEU A 269 -15.59 8.40 11.98
N ILE A 270 -15.28 8.72 10.72
CA ILE A 270 -16.04 9.68 9.91
C ILE A 270 -17.49 9.24 9.76
N TYR A 271 -17.73 7.97 9.42
CA TYR A 271 -19.08 7.43 9.31
C TYR A 271 -19.87 7.55 10.63
N SER A 272 -19.24 7.20 11.76
CA SER A 272 -19.90 7.31 13.08
C SER A 272 -20.17 8.75 13.49
N ASN A 273 -19.27 9.69 13.18
CA ASN A 273 -19.45 11.13 13.41
C ASN A 273 -20.58 11.70 12.54
N VAL A 274 -20.70 11.28 11.28
CA VAL A 274 -21.81 11.68 10.41
C VAL A 274 -23.14 11.16 10.97
N ILE A 275 -23.21 9.90 11.43
CA ILE A 275 -24.41 9.38 12.10
C ILE A 275 -24.76 10.21 13.33
N LEU A 276 -23.77 10.51 14.17
CA LEU A 276 -23.96 11.32 15.38
C LEU A 276 -24.54 12.70 15.03
N LEU A 277 -23.95 13.38 14.04
CA LEU A 277 -24.39 14.69 13.58
C LEU A 277 -25.83 14.66 13.03
N LEU A 278 -26.16 13.68 12.19
CA LEU A 278 -27.53 13.49 11.67
C LEU A 278 -28.53 13.19 12.81
N GLY A 279 -28.07 12.52 13.87
CA GLY A 279 -28.84 12.28 15.08
C GLY A 279 -29.11 13.56 15.89
N LEU A 280 -28.08 14.38 16.10
CA LEU A 280 -28.17 15.66 16.82
C LEU A 280 -29.09 16.66 16.10
N LEU A 281 -29.00 16.72 14.77
CA LEU A 281 -29.88 17.55 13.92
C LEU A 281 -31.30 16.99 13.79
N GLN A 282 -31.63 15.90 14.50
CA GLN A 282 -32.93 15.24 14.47
C GLN A 282 -33.43 14.85 13.07
N ILE A 283 -32.52 14.68 12.10
CA ILE A 283 -32.84 14.30 10.69
C ILE A 283 -33.57 12.96 10.64
N ARG A 284 -33.43 12.13 11.67
CA ARG A 284 -34.21 10.89 11.86
C ARG A 284 -35.73 11.12 11.80
N LYS A 285 -36.24 12.30 12.17
CA LYS A 285 -37.65 12.66 12.08
C LYS A 285 -38.10 12.98 10.65
N LEU A 286 -37.18 13.49 9.82
CA LEU A 286 -37.45 13.88 8.43
C LEU A 286 -37.33 12.70 7.46
N VAL A 287 -36.29 11.87 7.62
CA VAL A 287 -35.92 10.83 6.64
C VAL A 287 -36.26 9.41 7.14
N GLY A 288 -36.58 9.27 8.43
CA GLY A 288 -36.90 7.99 9.07
C GLY A 288 -35.67 7.24 9.58
N LYS A 289 -35.80 6.56 10.74
CA LYS A 289 -34.69 5.90 11.47
C LYS A 289 -33.92 4.88 10.63
N LYS A 290 -34.60 4.14 9.73
CA LYS A 290 -33.98 3.13 8.86
C LYS A 290 -33.09 3.73 7.76
N ASN A 291 -33.33 4.98 7.37
CA ASN A 291 -32.64 5.63 6.25
C ASN A 291 -31.45 6.50 6.69
N VAL A 292 -31.33 6.82 7.99
CA VAL A 292 -30.18 7.58 8.52
C VAL A 292 -28.83 6.93 8.17
N PRO A 293 -28.64 5.59 8.30
CA PRO A 293 -27.40 4.94 7.87
C PRO A 293 -27.12 5.07 6.37
N LEU A 294 -28.15 5.05 5.52
CA LEU A 294 -28.01 5.23 4.07
C LEU A 294 -27.60 6.67 3.73
N LEU A 295 -28.17 7.65 4.41
CA LEU A 295 -27.78 9.05 4.26
C LEU A 295 -26.34 9.27 4.75
N ALA A 296 -25.96 8.67 5.87
CA ALA A 296 -24.58 8.70 6.35
C ALA A 296 -23.61 8.04 5.35
N LEU A 297 -24.05 6.96 4.69
CA LEU A 297 -23.28 6.28 3.65
C LEU A 297 -23.08 7.17 2.42
N PHE A 298 -24.09 7.95 2.02
CA PHE A 298 -23.96 8.94 0.95
C PHE A 298 -22.87 9.98 1.28
N PHE A 299 -22.92 10.59 2.47
CA PHE A 299 -21.87 11.53 2.90
C PHE A 299 -20.48 10.87 3.02
N LEU A 300 -20.43 9.60 3.41
CA LEU A 300 -19.18 8.84 3.45
C LEU A 300 -18.58 8.69 2.05
N TRP A 301 -19.38 8.38 1.02
CA TRP A 301 -18.89 8.32 -0.36
C TRP A 301 -18.42 9.68 -0.86
N VAL A 302 -19.16 10.75 -0.57
CA VAL A 302 -18.73 12.14 -0.87
C VAL A 302 -17.36 12.40 -0.24
N PHE A 303 -17.17 12.06 1.04
CA PHE A 303 -15.88 12.15 1.71
C PHE A 303 -14.80 11.31 1.00
N THR A 304 -15.10 10.07 0.63
CA THR A 304 -14.16 9.17 -0.07
C THR A 304 -13.69 9.73 -1.41
N PHE A 305 -14.57 10.41 -2.15
CA PHE A 305 -14.19 11.14 -3.36
C PHE A 305 -13.28 12.32 -3.03
N VAL A 306 -13.66 13.18 -2.08
CA VAL A 306 -12.87 14.36 -1.65
C VAL A 306 -11.47 13.95 -1.18
N ALA A 307 -11.36 12.88 -0.39
CA ALA A 307 -10.10 12.31 0.08
C ALA A 307 -9.26 11.64 -1.04
N GLY A 308 -9.71 11.71 -2.30
CA GLY A 308 -8.94 11.32 -3.48
C GLY A 308 -9.03 9.83 -3.83
N LEU A 309 -10.06 9.12 -3.38
CA LEU A 309 -10.26 7.68 -3.65
C LEU A 309 -9.05 6.82 -3.26
N ALA A 310 -8.32 7.19 -2.22
CA ALA A 310 -7.20 6.39 -1.73
C ALA A 310 -7.66 4.95 -1.45
N ALA A 311 -6.89 3.95 -1.90
CA ALA A 311 -7.28 2.54 -1.86
C ALA A 311 -7.67 2.04 -0.45
N SER A 312 -7.02 2.55 0.60
CA SER A 312 -7.38 2.29 2.00
C SER A 312 -8.80 2.77 2.35
N ILE A 313 -9.17 3.97 1.90
CA ILE A 313 -10.47 4.58 2.17
C ILE A 313 -11.56 3.82 1.42
N VAL A 314 -11.35 3.58 0.11
CA VAL A 314 -12.31 2.86 -0.75
C VAL A 314 -12.66 1.49 -0.16
N ARG A 315 -11.66 0.74 0.34
CA ARG A 315 -11.90 -0.55 1.02
C ARG A 315 -12.83 -0.44 2.20
N ALA A 316 -12.54 0.47 3.12
CA ALA A 316 -13.35 0.63 4.31
C ALA A 316 -14.75 1.15 3.98
N THR A 317 -14.89 2.06 3.01
CA THR A 317 -16.18 2.54 2.52
C THR A 317 -16.98 1.42 1.88
N LEU A 318 -16.36 0.54 1.08
CA LEU A 318 -17.01 -0.64 0.50
C LEU A 318 -17.46 -1.63 1.59
N MET A 319 -16.62 -1.88 2.61
CA MET A 319 -17.00 -2.75 3.74
C MET A 319 -18.22 -2.19 4.48
N ILE A 320 -18.22 -0.89 4.80
CA ILE A 320 -19.37 -0.21 5.43
C ILE A 320 -20.59 -0.25 4.51
N THR A 321 -20.41 -0.03 3.20
CA THR A 321 -21.49 -0.09 2.19
C THR A 321 -22.19 -1.45 2.24
N ILE A 322 -21.45 -2.55 2.12
CA ILE A 322 -22.02 -3.89 2.15
C ILE A 322 -22.70 -4.18 3.49
N MET A 323 -22.10 -3.78 4.61
CA MET A 323 -22.70 -3.97 5.94
C MET A 323 -24.00 -3.19 6.13
N VAL A 324 -24.05 -1.93 5.68
CA VAL A 324 -25.23 -1.06 5.82
C VAL A 324 -26.35 -1.52 4.91
N ILE A 325 -26.05 -1.83 3.65
CA ILE A 325 -27.02 -2.36 2.70
C ILE A 325 -27.56 -3.71 3.18
N GLY A 326 -26.69 -4.60 3.66
CA GLY A 326 -27.10 -5.89 4.23
C GLY A 326 -28.09 -5.72 5.39
N LYS A 327 -27.77 -4.84 6.35
CA LYS A 327 -28.67 -4.51 7.46
C LYS A 327 -29.99 -3.89 7.00
N TYR A 328 -29.97 -3.05 5.97
CA TYR A 328 -31.18 -2.43 5.41
C TYR A 328 -32.17 -3.47 4.88
N PHE A 329 -31.66 -4.50 4.20
CA PHE A 329 -32.45 -5.64 3.72
C PHE A 329 -32.69 -6.74 4.76
N GLY A 330 -32.40 -6.49 6.04
CA GLY A 330 -32.63 -7.45 7.13
C GLY A 330 -31.66 -8.64 7.14
N ARG A 331 -30.56 -8.58 6.38
CA ARG A 331 -29.53 -9.64 6.36
C ARG A 331 -28.44 -9.34 7.38
N GLN A 332 -28.26 -10.25 8.33
CA GLN A 332 -27.08 -10.26 9.21
C GLN A 332 -25.98 -11.10 8.54
N GLY A 333 -25.19 -10.47 7.68
CA GLY A 333 -24.09 -11.14 6.99
C GLY A 333 -22.94 -11.51 7.93
N ILE A 334 -22.23 -12.59 7.62
CA ILE A 334 -20.97 -12.94 8.29
C ILE A 334 -19.90 -11.90 7.90
N ASN A 335 -19.29 -11.24 8.88
CA ASN A 335 -18.30 -10.18 8.64
C ASN A 335 -17.14 -10.65 7.74
N MET A 336 -16.70 -11.90 7.88
CA MET A 336 -15.67 -12.49 7.02
C MET A 336 -16.12 -12.53 5.54
N ASN A 337 -17.39 -12.84 5.28
CA ASN A 337 -17.92 -12.83 3.91
C ASN A 337 -17.93 -11.42 3.32
N THR A 338 -18.20 -10.38 4.13
CA THR A 338 -18.09 -8.99 3.69
C THR A 338 -16.65 -8.66 3.28
N VAL A 339 -15.66 -9.06 4.07
CA VAL A 339 -14.24 -8.82 3.76
C VAL A 339 -13.87 -9.50 2.45
N CYS A 340 -14.20 -10.79 2.29
CA CYS A 340 -13.92 -11.51 1.05
C CYS A 340 -14.67 -10.89 -0.16
N ALA A 341 -15.91 -10.45 0.01
CA ALA A 341 -16.67 -9.81 -1.06
C ALA A 341 -16.03 -8.49 -1.52
N VAL A 342 -15.53 -7.66 -0.60
CA VAL A 342 -14.80 -6.43 -0.96
C VAL A 342 -13.50 -6.77 -1.69
N ALA A 343 -12.76 -7.79 -1.25
CA ALA A 343 -11.57 -8.23 -1.96
C ALA A 343 -11.88 -8.67 -3.40
N VAL A 344 -12.94 -9.46 -3.59
CA VAL A 344 -13.43 -9.86 -4.94
C VAL A 344 -13.78 -8.64 -5.79
N ILE A 345 -14.56 -7.69 -5.26
CA ILE A 345 -14.93 -6.46 -5.99
C ILE A 345 -13.70 -5.68 -6.44
N MET A 346 -12.68 -5.57 -5.57
CA MET A 346 -11.44 -4.87 -5.92
C MET A 346 -10.61 -5.61 -6.96
N LEU A 347 -10.50 -6.94 -6.87
CA LEU A 347 -9.75 -7.73 -7.86
C LEU A 347 -10.45 -7.79 -9.22
N ILE A 348 -11.79 -7.68 -9.25
CA ILE A 348 -12.54 -7.49 -10.49
C ILE A 348 -12.20 -6.12 -11.09
N TYR A 349 -12.14 -5.06 -10.28
CA TYR A 349 -11.82 -3.72 -10.78
C TYR A 349 -10.37 -3.63 -11.29
N ASP A 350 -9.41 -4.16 -10.53
CA ASP A 350 -8.00 -4.19 -10.91
C ASP A 350 -7.29 -5.37 -10.22
N PRO A 351 -6.84 -6.40 -10.98
CA PRO A 351 -6.17 -7.57 -10.42
C PRO A 351 -4.79 -7.22 -9.85
N ASN A 352 -4.14 -6.14 -10.29
CA ASN A 352 -2.83 -5.73 -9.81
C ASN A 352 -2.86 -5.26 -8.35
N VAL A 353 -4.04 -4.90 -7.84
CA VAL A 353 -4.24 -4.50 -6.43
C VAL A 353 -3.83 -5.61 -5.46
N LEU A 354 -3.85 -6.89 -5.86
CA LEU A 354 -3.35 -8.00 -5.03
C LEU A 354 -1.88 -7.83 -4.61
N TYR A 355 -1.08 -7.21 -5.48
CA TYR A 355 0.34 -6.97 -5.24
C TYR A 355 0.62 -5.67 -4.47
N ASP A 356 -0.41 -4.86 -4.20
CA ASP A 356 -0.26 -3.66 -3.40
C ASP A 356 -0.06 -4.03 -1.92
N VAL A 357 1.02 -3.49 -1.33
CA VAL A 357 1.35 -3.75 0.08
C VAL A 357 0.25 -3.22 1.00
N GLY A 358 -0.36 -2.07 0.66
CA GLY A 358 -1.49 -1.52 1.38
C GLY A 358 -2.70 -2.44 1.34
N PHE A 359 -3.00 -3.04 0.18
CA PHE A 359 -4.04 -4.06 0.01
C PHE A 359 -3.82 -5.21 1.01
N GLN A 360 -2.67 -5.87 0.91
CA GLN A 360 -2.34 -7.05 1.71
C GLN A 360 -2.39 -6.76 3.22
N LEU A 361 -1.76 -5.66 3.67
CA LEU A 361 -1.72 -5.31 5.09
C LEU A 361 -3.10 -5.04 5.67
N SER A 362 -3.97 -4.29 4.97
CA SER A 362 -5.29 -3.98 5.55
C SER A 362 -6.26 -5.15 5.49
N PHE A 363 -6.20 -6.03 4.48
CA PHE A 363 -6.99 -7.26 4.51
C PHE A 363 -6.48 -8.24 5.58
N ALA A 364 -5.17 -8.40 5.72
CA ALA A 364 -4.57 -9.22 6.76
C ALA A 364 -4.99 -8.72 8.16
N ALA A 365 -4.89 -7.42 8.42
CA ALA A 365 -5.31 -6.81 9.69
C ALA A 365 -6.80 -7.07 10.00
N VAL A 366 -7.70 -6.88 9.04
CA VAL A 366 -9.14 -7.09 9.27
C VAL A 366 -9.47 -8.56 9.49
N VAL A 367 -8.88 -9.47 8.71
CA VAL A 367 -9.03 -10.93 8.91
C VAL A 367 -8.49 -11.33 10.28
N GLY A 368 -7.36 -10.77 10.70
CA GLY A 368 -6.78 -10.95 12.02
C GLY A 368 -7.67 -10.47 13.14
N ILE A 369 -8.24 -9.26 13.04
CA ILE A 369 -9.18 -8.73 14.03
C ILE A 369 -10.41 -9.65 14.14
N LEU A 370 -11.01 -10.05 13.02
CA LEU A 370 -12.20 -10.90 13.02
C LEU A 370 -11.95 -12.30 13.61
N THR A 371 -10.71 -12.80 13.53
CA THR A 371 -10.36 -14.17 13.94
C THR A 371 -9.72 -14.23 15.33
N PHE A 372 -8.77 -13.34 15.62
CA PHE A 372 -7.92 -13.39 16.81
C PHE A 372 -8.33 -12.45 17.94
N GLN A 373 -9.18 -11.44 17.70
CA GLN A 373 -9.55 -10.50 18.76
C GLN A 373 -10.19 -11.22 19.97
N GLN A 374 -11.14 -12.13 19.73
CA GLN A 374 -11.82 -12.85 20.81
C GLN A 374 -10.89 -13.85 21.53
N PRO A 375 -10.13 -14.71 20.83
CA PRO A 375 -9.10 -15.54 21.47
C PRO A 375 -8.10 -14.76 22.32
N VAL A 376 -7.62 -13.61 21.84
CA VAL A 376 -6.66 -12.77 22.59
C VAL A 376 -7.26 -12.29 23.91
N LYS A 377 -8.54 -11.88 23.91
CA LYS A 377 -9.23 -11.42 25.14
C LYS A 377 -9.37 -12.50 26.20
N GLN A 378 -9.40 -13.78 25.84
CA GLN A 378 -9.52 -14.87 26.80
C GLN A 378 -8.31 -14.96 27.74
N TYR A 379 -7.18 -14.36 27.35
CA TYR A 379 -5.98 -14.27 28.17
C TYR A 379 -5.89 -12.97 28.98
N PHE A 380 -6.88 -12.09 28.88
CA PHE A 380 -6.88 -10.84 29.64
C PHE A 380 -7.41 -11.07 31.06
N PRO A 381 -6.80 -10.42 32.07
CA PRO A 381 -7.32 -10.47 33.43
C PRO A 381 -8.70 -9.79 33.52
N GLU A 382 -9.53 -10.24 34.47
CA GLU A 382 -10.93 -9.77 34.61
C GLU A 382 -11.04 -8.25 34.74
N TRP A 383 -10.14 -7.60 35.48
CA TRP A 383 -10.13 -6.14 35.66
C TRP A 383 -10.03 -5.38 34.33
N LEU A 384 -9.32 -5.95 33.36
CA LEU A 384 -9.16 -5.37 32.03
C LEU A 384 -10.40 -5.60 31.17
N LEU A 385 -11.02 -6.78 31.29
CA LEU A 385 -12.27 -7.13 30.62
C LEU A 385 -13.43 -6.24 31.08
N LEU A 386 -13.50 -5.90 32.37
CA LEU A 386 -14.49 -4.95 32.91
C LEU A 386 -14.38 -3.56 32.25
N ARG A 387 -13.19 -3.19 31.76
CA ARG A 387 -12.95 -1.99 30.96
C ARG A 387 -13.11 -2.30 29.46
N ASN A 388 -14.33 -2.69 29.06
CA ASN A 388 -14.66 -3.16 27.71
C ASN A 388 -14.02 -2.32 26.57
N GLY A 389 -14.03 -0.99 26.67
CA GLY A 389 -13.42 -0.11 25.67
C GLY A 389 -11.90 -0.29 25.53
N PHE A 390 -11.19 -0.36 26.66
CA PHE A 390 -9.72 -0.48 26.68
C PHE A 390 -9.25 -1.89 26.30
N SER A 391 -9.94 -2.92 26.81
CA SER A 391 -9.73 -4.32 26.38
C SER A 391 -9.96 -4.49 24.87
N ASN A 392 -10.99 -3.85 24.31
CA ASN A 392 -11.23 -3.86 22.86
C ASN A 392 -10.06 -3.25 22.09
N MET A 393 -9.55 -2.09 22.51
CA MET A 393 -8.43 -1.43 21.84
C MET A 393 -7.16 -2.30 21.83
N ILE A 394 -6.78 -2.86 22.98
CA ILE A 394 -5.57 -3.71 23.08
C ILE A 394 -5.74 -4.97 22.23
N SER A 395 -6.87 -5.67 22.37
CA SER A 395 -7.12 -6.92 21.63
C SER A 395 -7.17 -6.72 20.12
N VAL A 396 -7.74 -5.60 19.63
CA VAL A 396 -7.72 -5.23 18.20
C VAL A 396 -6.30 -4.98 17.73
N THR A 397 -5.52 -4.20 18.47
CA THR A 397 -4.12 -3.88 18.11
C THR A 397 -3.26 -5.14 18.06
N ILE A 398 -3.37 -6.04 19.04
CA ILE A 398 -2.63 -7.32 19.04
C ILE A 398 -3.07 -8.20 17.86
N ALA A 399 -4.38 -8.36 17.64
CA ALA A 399 -4.90 -9.21 16.58
C ALA A 399 -4.51 -8.73 15.17
N ALA A 400 -4.56 -7.41 14.94
CA ALA A 400 -4.10 -6.81 13.71
C ALA A 400 -2.59 -7.02 13.54
N GLN A 401 -1.79 -6.67 14.56
CA GLN A 401 -0.32 -6.77 14.47
C GLN A 401 0.14 -8.20 14.22
N LEU A 402 -0.45 -9.19 14.90
CA LEU A 402 -0.08 -10.60 14.77
C LEU A 402 -0.21 -11.12 13.34
N THR A 403 -1.21 -10.64 12.60
CA THR A 403 -1.46 -11.06 11.21
C THR A 403 -0.73 -10.24 10.17
N THR A 404 -0.43 -8.97 10.45
CA THR A 404 0.37 -8.12 9.57
C THR A 404 1.87 -8.29 9.75
N LEU A 405 2.31 -8.85 10.87
CA LEU A 405 3.74 -8.99 11.23
C LEU A 405 4.60 -9.62 10.12
N PRO A 406 4.23 -10.77 9.51
CA PRO A 406 5.07 -11.38 8.47
C PRO A 406 5.32 -10.43 7.29
N LEU A 407 4.27 -9.73 6.87
CA LEU A 407 4.32 -8.79 5.76
C LEU A 407 5.12 -7.53 6.13
N ILE A 408 4.97 -7.02 7.36
CA ILE A 408 5.74 -5.87 7.84
C ILE A 408 7.24 -6.19 7.87
N LEU A 409 7.62 -7.36 8.39
CA LEU A 409 9.00 -7.81 8.43
C LEU A 409 9.59 -8.02 7.03
N TYR A 410 8.77 -8.51 6.09
CA TYR A 410 9.18 -8.73 4.70
C TYR A 410 9.36 -7.43 3.92
N TYR A 411 8.41 -6.50 3.99
CA TYR A 411 8.43 -5.29 3.15
C TYR A 411 9.21 -4.13 3.76
N PHE A 412 9.16 -3.97 5.09
CA PHE A 412 9.75 -2.80 5.76
C PHE A 412 11.02 -3.13 6.52
N HIS A 413 11.34 -4.42 6.74
CA HIS A 413 12.55 -4.87 7.44
C HIS A 413 12.74 -4.22 8.82
N GLN A 414 11.64 -3.87 9.45
CA GLN A 414 11.59 -3.07 10.66
C GLN A 414 10.43 -3.55 11.54
N PHE A 415 10.63 -3.51 12.85
CA PHE A 415 9.60 -3.80 13.83
C PHE A 415 9.54 -2.68 14.89
N PRO A 416 8.46 -1.87 14.91
CA PRO A 416 8.25 -0.87 15.94
C PRO A 416 7.85 -1.55 17.25
N VAL A 417 8.70 -1.45 18.28
CA VAL A 417 8.50 -2.12 19.58
C VAL A 417 7.35 -1.49 20.35
N TYR A 418 7.22 -0.16 20.29
CA TYR A 418 6.19 0.59 20.99
C TYR A 418 4.88 0.71 20.20
N PHE A 419 4.62 -0.16 19.21
CA PHE A 419 3.42 -0.14 18.38
C PHE A 419 2.11 -0.14 19.21
N MET A 420 2.10 -0.86 20.34
CA MET A 420 0.91 -0.94 21.19
C MET A 420 0.67 0.37 21.96
N LEU A 421 1.70 0.91 22.59
CA LEU A 421 1.62 2.18 23.33
C LEU A 421 1.27 3.33 22.37
N SER A 422 2.01 3.42 21.26
CA SER A 422 1.76 4.43 20.23
C SER A 422 0.40 4.24 19.60
N GLY A 423 0.02 3.02 19.25
CA GLY A 423 -1.27 2.70 18.66
C GLY A 423 -2.44 3.18 19.53
N ILE A 424 -2.43 2.91 20.83
CA ILE A 424 -3.53 3.34 21.73
C ILE A 424 -3.60 4.87 21.83
N ILE A 425 -2.48 5.53 22.13
CA ILE A 425 -2.45 6.98 22.36
C ILE A 425 -2.74 7.73 21.06
N ALA A 426 -2.06 7.36 19.97
CA ALA A 426 -2.14 8.05 18.71
C ALA A 426 -3.50 7.83 18.02
N VAL A 427 -4.09 6.63 18.09
CA VAL A 427 -5.45 6.38 17.59
C VAL A 427 -6.47 7.23 18.35
N PHE A 428 -6.38 7.25 19.69
CA PHE A 428 -7.31 8.02 20.51
C PHE A 428 -7.24 9.51 20.19
N LEU A 429 -6.02 10.08 20.14
CA LEU A 429 -5.82 11.50 19.81
C LEU A 429 -6.20 11.82 18.36
N ALA A 430 -5.91 10.93 17.40
CA ALA A 430 -6.31 11.10 16.01
C ALA A 430 -7.84 11.17 15.85
N ASP A 431 -8.61 10.38 16.61
CA ASP A 431 -10.07 10.46 16.61
C ASP A 431 -10.57 11.85 17.05
N TRP A 432 -9.97 12.42 18.10
CA TRP A 432 -10.27 13.79 18.51
C TRP A 432 -9.91 14.83 17.44
N VAL A 433 -8.74 14.70 16.82
CA VAL A 433 -8.30 15.59 15.72
C VAL A 433 -9.30 15.57 14.57
N ILE A 434 -9.77 14.38 14.17
CA ILE A 434 -10.75 14.23 13.07
C ILE A 434 -12.11 14.80 13.48
N LYS A 435 -12.61 14.47 14.68
CA LYS A 435 -13.89 14.95 15.20
C LYS A 435 -13.96 16.47 15.28
N ILE A 436 -12.98 17.07 15.95
CA ILE A 436 -12.90 18.52 16.12
C ILE A 436 -12.66 19.20 14.76
N GLY A 437 -11.75 18.67 13.95
CA GLY A 437 -11.44 19.24 12.64
C GLY A 437 -12.64 19.26 11.70
N LEU A 438 -13.38 18.16 11.58
CA LEU A 438 -14.61 18.11 10.78
C LEU A 438 -15.66 19.11 11.29
N ALA A 439 -15.87 19.20 12.60
CA ALA A 439 -16.78 20.17 13.18
C ALA A 439 -16.37 21.62 12.88
N VAL A 440 -15.08 21.94 13.05
CA VAL A 440 -14.52 23.27 12.77
C VAL A 440 -14.67 23.63 11.29
N ILE A 441 -14.39 22.69 10.37
CA ILE A 441 -14.54 22.92 8.93
C ILE A 441 -15.99 23.18 8.55
N LEU A 442 -16.95 22.41 9.10
CA LEU A 442 -18.38 22.64 8.89
C LEU A 442 -18.84 24.00 9.45
N ILE A 443 -18.42 24.35 10.67
CA ILE A 443 -18.70 25.67 11.26
C ILE A 443 -18.11 26.78 10.37
N SER A 444 -16.95 26.53 9.77
CA SER A 444 -16.27 27.50 8.93
C SER A 444 -17.01 27.84 7.63
N ILE A 445 -17.89 26.94 7.15
CA ILE A 445 -18.80 27.19 6.03
C ILE A 445 -19.89 28.19 6.44
N ILE A 446 -20.37 28.10 7.69
CA ILE A 446 -21.43 28.96 8.22
C ILE A 446 -20.87 30.33 8.65
N SER A 447 -19.78 30.34 9.41
CA SER A 447 -19.14 31.57 9.91
C SER A 447 -17.65 31.37 10.13
N SER A 448 -16.86 32.14 9.39
CA SER A 448 -15.40 32.09 9.51
C SER A 448 -14.89 32.57 10.86
N LYS A 449 -15.60 33.52 11.51
CA LYS A 449 -15.24 34.07 12.82
C LYS A 449 -15.44 33.05 13.94
N ILE A 450 -16.56 32.32 13.92
CA ILE A 450 -16.85 31.29 14.94
C ILE A 450 -15.83 30.15 14.84
N ALA A 451 -15.48 29.74 13.62
CA ALA A 451 -14.50 28.69 13.38
C ALA A 451 -13.11 28.99 13.97
N VAL A 452 -12.70 30.26 14.04
CA VAL A 452 -11.42 30.66 14.64
C VAL A 452 -11.39 30.40 16.15
N TYR A 453 -12.51 30.62 16.87
CA TYR A 453 -12.54 30.30 18.31
C TYR A 453 -12.39 28.79 18.57
N PHE A 454 -13.02 27.96 17.73
CA PHE A 454 -12.88 26.51 17.84
C PHE A 454 -11.58 25.96 17.23
N SER A 455 -10.85 26.75 16.43
CA SER A 455 -9.59 26.28 15.86
C SER A 455 -8.50 26.13 16.92
N LEU A 456 -8.55 26.86 18.04
CA LEU A 456 -7.62 26.65 19.16
C LEU A 456 -7.74 25.23 19.74
N LEU A 457 -8.97 24.75 19.95
CA LEU A 457 -9.21 23.38 20.41
C LEU A 457 -8.66 22.35 19.41
N TRP A 458 -8.79 22.65 18.11
CA TRP A 458 -8.24 21.81 17.06
C TRP A 458 -6.70 21.80 17.09
N GLN A 459 -6.07 22.98 17.19
CA GLN A 459 -4.61 23.10 17.32
C GLN A 459 -4.09 22.30 18.52
N MET A 460 -4.75 22.41 19.68
CA MET A 460 -4.38 21.66 20.88
C MET A 460 -4.44 20.15 20.64
N SER A 461 -5.50 19.65 19.99
CA SER A 461 -5.63 18.22 19.71
C SER A 461 -4.52 17.69 18.79
N VAL A 462 -4.15 18.45 17.74
CA VAL A 462 -3.08 18.06 16.80
C VAL A 462 -1.72 18.15 17.47
N TRP A 463 -1.49 19.22 18.25
CA TRP A 463 -0.25 19.40 19.01
C TRP A 463 -0.05 18.27 20.02
N SER A 464 -1.11 17.87 20.74
CA SER A 464 -1.05 16.74 21.67
C SER A 464 -0.68 15.44 20.96
N LEU A 465 -1.29 15.16 19.79
CA LEU A 465 -0.94 13.99 18.98
C LEU A 465 0.55 13.99 18.61
N LEU A 466 1.05 15.10 18.06
CA LEU A 466 2.44 15.20 17.61
C LEU A 466 3.42 15.08 18.77
N LYS A 467 3.16 15.75 19.90
CA LYS A 467 4.02 15.65 21.08
C LYS A 467 4.02 14.27 21.69
N SER A 468 2.88 13.57 21.72
CA SER A 468 2.82 12.18 22.17
C SER A 468 3.63 11.25 21.28
N VAL A 469 3.51 11.37 19.95
CA VAL A 469 4.31 10.54 19.02
C VAL A 469 5.80 10.84 19.14
N ALA A 470 6.19 12.12 19.16
CA ALA A 470 7.58 12.53 19.33
C ALA A 470 8.16 12.11 20.69
N TRP A 471 7.35 12.05 21.75
CA TRP A 471 7.78 11.56 23.06
C TRP A 471 8.07 10.06 23.03
N ILE A 472 7.20 9.26 22.39
CA ILE A 472 7.39 7.81 22.26
C ILE A 472 8.62 7.50 21.38
N ASP A 473 8.83 8.27 20.31
CA ASP A 473 9.98 8.11 19.40
C ASP A 473 11.34 8.29 20.11
N ARG A 474 11.39 9.10 21.17
CA ARG A 474 12.60 9.32 21.97
C ARG A 474 12.93 8.18 22.94
N ILE A 475 12.02 7.23 23.13
CA ILE A 475 12.26 6.09 24.03
C ILE A 475 13.28 5.16 23.36
N PRO A 476 14.39 4.80 24.04
CA PRO A 476 15.45 3.98 23.44
C PRO A 476 14.91 2.63 22.98
N HIS A 477 15.48 2.09 21.90
CA HIS A 477 15.08 0.82 21.28
C HIS A 477 13.63 0.78 20.76
N GLY A 478 13.02 1.93 20.44
CA GLY A 478 11.66 1.98 19.90
C GLY A 478 11.47 1.30 18.54
N LEU A 479 12.55 1.17 17.76
CA LEU A 479 12.56 0.50 16.47
C LEU A 479 13.67 -0.54 16.42
N ILE A 480 13.31 -1.79 16.10
CA ILE A 480 14.27 -2.80 15.66
C ILE A 480 14.35 -2.70 14.13
N SER A 481 15.51 -2.32 13.60
CA SER A 481 15.75 -2.14 12.17
C SER A 481 16.67 -3.22 11.60
N ALA A 482 16.81 -3.25 10.27
CA ALA A 482 17.65 -4.18 9.53
C ALA A 482 17.31 -5.67 9.75
N ILE A 483 16.02 -5.97 9.92
CA ILE A 483 15.54 -7.34 10.07
C ILE A 483 15.35 -7.94 8.68
N TYR A 484 16.19 -8.92 8.35
CA TYR A 484 16.02 -9.70 7.12
C TYR A 484 15.38 -11.06 7.42
N PHE A 485 14.20 -11.28 6.83
CA PHE A 485 13.55 -12.57 6.73
C PHE A 485 13.51 -13.00 5.26
N PRO A 486 14.11 -14.16 4.91
CA PRO A 486 13.90 -14.78 3.62
C PRO A 486 12.40 -15.00 3.33
N ILE A 487 12.02 -15.02 2.05
CA ILE A 487 10.62 -15.21 1.64
C ILE A 487 10.08 -16.54 2.16
N GLU A 488 10.92 -17.56 2.25
CA GLU A 488 10.59 -18.88 2.77
C GLU A 488 10.18 -18.81 4.25
N SER A 489 10.91 -18.03 5.05
CA SER A 489 10.58 -17.81 6.46
C SER A 489 9.25 -17.07 6.61
N VAL A 490 8.99 -16.09 5.74
CA VAL A 490 7.69 -15.38 5.70
C VAL A 490 6.55 -16.33 5.33
N MET A 491 6.76 -17.21 4.35
CA MET A 491 5.77 -18.22 3.96
C MET A 491 5.44 -19.18 5.10
N ILE A 492 6.45 -19.64 5.84
CA ILE A 492 6.23 -20.51 7.01
C ILE A 492 5.50 -19.77 8.12
N LEU A 493 5.88 -18.53 8.41
CA LEU A 493 5.20 -17.71 9.42
C LEU A 493 3.72 -17.46 9.05
N SER A 494 3.45 -17.12 7.79
CA SER A 494 2.10 -16.99 7.25
C SER A 494 1.31 -18.31 7.33
N PHE A 495 1.95 -19.44 7.03
CA PHE A 495 1.32 -20.76 7.14
C PHE A 495 0.97 -21.11 8.59
N MET A 496 1.88 -20.86 9.54
CA MET A 496 1.62 -21.04 10.98
C MET A 496 0.48 -20.17 11.47
N LEU A 497 0.37 -18.93 10.99
CA LEU A 497 -0.75 -18.04 11.30
C LEU A 497 -2.07 -18.59 10.76
N ILE A 498 -2.11 -19.05 9.51
CA ILE A 498 -3.30 -19.67 8.92
C ILE A 498 -3.71 -20.92 9.71
N LEU A 499 -2.76 -21.79 10.07
CA LEU A 499 -3.03 -22.96 10.91
C LEU A 499 -3.61 -22.56 12.27
N THR A 500 -3.10 -21.48 12.88
CA THR A 500 -3.61 -20.97 14.15
C THR A 500 -5.02 -20.40 14.00
N MET A 501 -5.31 -19.69 12.90
CA MET A 501 -6.67 -19.24 12.57
C MET A 501 -7.64 -20.41 12.43
N ILE A 502 -7.22 -21.50 11.76
CA ILE A 502 -8.02 -22.72 11.61
C ILE A 502 -8.23 -23.37 12.99
N GLN A 503 -7.19 -23.46 13.82
CA GLN A 503 -7.29 -24.02 15.17
C GLN A 503 -8.31 -23.30 16.04
N CYS A 504 -8.32 -21.96 16.00
CA CYS A 504 -9.30 -21.15 16.74
C CYS A 504 -10.75 -21.45 16.35
N ASN A 505 -10.99 -21.92 15.11
CA ASN A 505 -12.32 -22.16 14.57
C ASN A 505 -12.77 -23.62 14.54
N SER A 506 -11.84 -24.58 14.38
CA SER A 506 -12.19 -25.98 14.08
C SER A 506 -11.40 -27.04 14.84
N LYS A 507 -10.61 -26.69 15.87
CA LYS A 507 -9.83 -27.61 16.74
C LYS A 507 -9.17 -28.77 15.97
N VAL A 508 -8.01 -28.51 15.38
CA VAL A 508 -7.18 -29.47 14.63
C VAL A 508 -6.42 -30.40 15.57
N LYS A 509 -6.55 -31.72 15.36
CA LYS A 509 -5.96 -32.77 16.21
C LYS A 509 -4.43 -32.68 16.37
N HIS A 510 -3.73 -32.30 15.30
CA HIS A 510 -2.26 -32.24 15.25
C HIS A 510 -1.68 -30.81 15.27
N PHE A 511 -2.45 -29.82 15.74
CA PHE A 511 -2.06 -28.41 15.71
C PHE A 511 -0.69 -28.12 16.36
N LYS A 512 -0.47 -28.62 17.59
CA LYS A 512 0.78 -28.38 18.32
C LYS A 512 2.00 -28.93 17.56
N THR A 513 1.87 -30.13 16.99
CA THR A 513 2.94 -30.75 16.20
C THR A 513 3.24 -29.91 14.97
N LEU A 514 2.23 -29.50 14.20
CA LEU A 514 2.40 -28.65 13.01
C LEU A 514 3.05 -27.29 13.35
N LEU A 515 2.65 -26.67 14.47
CA LEU A 515 3.24 -25.42 14.94
C LEU A 515 4.72 -25.61 15.30
N MET A 516 5.05 -26.65 16.05
CA MET A 516 6.44 -26.96 16.43
C MET A 516 7.31 -27.29 15.22
N THR A 517 6.77 -28.03 14.24
CA THR A 517 7.47 -28.27 12.96
C THR A 517 7.73 -26.97 12.21
N GLY A 518 6.75 -26.05 12.17
CA GLY A 518 6.93 -24.72 11.59
C GLY A 518 8.04 -23.92 12.28
N ILE A 519 8.05 -23.88 13.62
CA ILE A 519 9.11 -23.21 14.42
C ILE A 519 10.48 -23.82 14.12
N PHE A 520 10.57 -25.15 14.08
CA PHE A 520 11.82 -25.85 13.77
C PHE A 520 12.33 -25.51 12.36
N LEU A 521 11.45 -25.50 11.35
CA LEU A 521 11.81 -25.11 9.99
C LEU A 521 12.26 -23.65 9.91
N LEU A 522 11.60 -22.73 10.62
CA LEU A 522 12.03 -21.33 10.71
C LEU A 522 13.45 -21.21 11.27
N ILE A 523 13.73 -21.88 12.38
CA ILE A 523 15.07 -21.88 13.00
C ILE A 523 16.13 -22.40 12.03
N ILE A 524 15.83 -23.48 11.29
CA ILE A 524 16.75 -24.04 10.30
C ILE A 524 16.99 -23.07 9.14
N ILE A 525 15.94 -22.51 8.54
CA ILE A 525 16.07 -21.65 7.36
C ILE A 525 16.78 -20.35 7.73
N ASP A 526 16.38 -19.72 8.83
CA ASP A 526 17.02 -18.49 9.29
C ASP A 526 18.46 -18.76 9.72
N GLY A 527 18.71 -19.86 10.44
CA GLY A 527 20.06 -20.30 10.82
C GLY A 527 20.96 -20.55 9.61
N ALA A 528 20.45 -21.24 8.57
CA ALA A 528 21.17 -21.45 7.33
C ALA A 528 21.43 -20.14 6.57
N SER A 529 20.47 -19.20 6.59
CA SER A 529 20.63 -17.89 5.96
C SER A 529 21.71 -17.04 6.66
N ILE A 530 21.77 -17.11 8.00
CA ILE A 530 22.77 -16.44 8.82
C ILE A 530 24.14 -17.07 8.57
N TYR A 531 24.24 -18.39 8.59
CA TYR A 531 25.48 -19.12 8.32
C TYR A 531 26.06 -18.78 6.93
N LYS A 532 25.21 -18.73 5.90
CA LYS A 532 25.60 -18.29 4.55
C LYS A 532 26.11 -16.85 4.53
N ALA A 533 25.55 -15.95 5.33
CA ALA A 533 25.99 -14.57 5.40
C ALA A 533 27.37 -14.44 6.08
N THR A 534 27.61 -15.19 7.17
CA THR A 534 28.87 -15.12 7.93
C THR A 534 30.10 -15.52 7.08
N GLY A 535 29.95 -16.51 6.20
CA GLY A 535 31.04 -17.01 5.35
C GLY A 535 31.26 -16.23 4.04
N ARG A 536 30.44 -15.21 3.73
CA ARG A 536 30.54 -14.48 2.47
C ARG A 536 31.62 -13.41 2.51
N VAL A 537 32.57 -13.51 1.59
CA VAL A 537 33.50 -12.44 1.22
C VAL A 537 33.26 -12.12 -0.25
N GLY A 538 33.20 -10.84 -0.60
CA GLY A 538 32.94 -10.46 -1.98
C GLY A 538 33.07 -8.96 -2.23
N TYR A 539 33.23 -8.63 -3.51
CA TYR A 539 33.30 -7.26 -3.99
C TYR A 539 32.38 -7.13 -5.20
N GLU A 540 31.41 -6.23 -5.12
CA GLU A 540 30.38 -6.05 -6.16
C GLU A 540 30.33 -4.57 -6.59
N LYS A 541 30.30 -4.33 -7.91
CA LYS A 541 30.24 -2.99 -8.51
C LYS A 541 28.84 -2.71 -9.05
N TYR A 542 28.35 -1.51 -8.78
CA TYR A 542 27.06 -0.98 -9.19
C TYR A 542 27.22 0.42 -9.79
N SER A 543 26.19 0.89 -10.49
CA SER A 543 26.11 2.26 -10.98
C SER A 543 24.91 2.97 -10.37
N ILE A 544 25.12 4.17 -9.82
CA ILE A 544 24.07 5.04 -9.31
C ILE A 544 24.12 6.34 -10.12
N ASN A 545 23.08 6.60 -10.92
CA ASN A 545 23.02 7.77 -11.82
C ASN A 545 24.24 7.86 -12.77
N GLY A 546 24.77 6.73 -13.24
CA GLY A 546 25.95 6.69 -14.11
C GLY A 546 27.29 6.82 -13.39
N LYS A 547 27.29 6.97 -12.06
CA LYS A 547 28.51 7.00 -11.23
C LYS A 547 28.76 5.66 -10.55
N GLN A 548 30.03 5.27 -10.40
CA GLN A 548 30.37 3.97 -9.83
C GLN A 548 30.21 3.96 -8.31
N VAL A 549 29.66 2.85 -7.81
CA VAL A 549 29.58 2.52 -6.39
C VAL A 549 29.97 1.07 -6.25
N ALA A 550 30.84 0.73 -5.31
CA ALA A 550 31.22 -0.65 -5.03
C ALA A 550 30.96 -1.00 -3.58
N ILE A 551 30.62 -2.25 -3.33
CA ILE A 551 30.41 -2.79 -1.99
C ILE A 551 31.38 -3.93 -1.80
N GLU A 552 32.29 -3.75 -0.85
CA GLU A 552 33.14 -4.81 -0.33
C GLU A 552 32.47 -5.38 0.92
N ARG A 553 32.41 -6.70 1.05
CA ARG A 553 31.81 -7.36 2.21
C ARG A 553 32.73 -8.42 2.80
N LYS A 554 32.65 -8.55 4.12
CA LYS A 554 33.27 -9.61 4.91
C LYS A 554 32.32 -10.00 6.05
N GLY A 555 31.57 -11.08 5.86
CA GLY A 555 30.53 -11.49 6.79
C GLY A 555 29.44 -10.43 6.93
N PHE A 556 29.21 -9.94 8.16
CA PHE A 556 28.23 -8.89 8.46
C PHE A 556 28.76 -7.46 8.29
N ASP A 557 30.06 -7.31 8.00
CA ASP A 557 30.72 -6.02 7.80
C ASP A 557 30.80 -5.69 6.30
N GLY A 558 30.51 -4.44 5.96
CA GLY A 558 30.59 -3.93 4.59
C GLY A 558 31.32 -2.59 4.51
N ILE A 559 32.03 -2.37 3.41
CA ILE A 559 32.62 -1.09 3.04
C ILE A 559 31.98 -0.65 1.72
N VAL A 560 31.31 0.49 1.74
CA VAL A 560 30.73 1.12 0.55
C VAL A 560 31.73 2.14 0.02
N TRP A 561 32.18 1.93 -1.20
CA TRP A 561 33.06 2.82 -1.94
C TRP A 561 32.22 3.59 -2.96
N ALA A 562 32.17 4.92 -2.88
CA ALA A 562 31.38 5.72 -3.81
C ALA A 562 32.11 6.97 -4.31
N ASP A 563 31.76 7.42 -5.52
CA ASP A 563 32.26 8.66 -6.12
C ASP A 563 31.93 9.88 -5.24
N LYS A 564 32.89 10.81 -5.09
CA LYS A 564 32.76 12.05 -4.30
C LYS A 564 31.60 12.94 -4.74
N ALA A 565 31.14 12.84 -5.98
CA ALA A 565 29.98 13.56 -6.49
C ALA A 565 28.64 13.04 -5.92
N LEU A 566 28.63 11.87 -5.27
CA LEU A 566 27.43 11.27 -4.69
C LEU A 566 27.29 11.64 -3.20
N ASP A 567 26.07 11.99 -2.81
CA ASP A 567 25.69 12.23 -1.42
C ASP A 567 25.63 10.89 -0.66
N SER A 568 26.45 10.76 0.40
CA SER A 568 26.58 9.53 1.18
C SER A 568 25.25 9.04 1.74
N SER A 569 24.39 9.96 2.20
CA SER A 569 23.07 9.60 2.75
C SER A 569 22.17 8.95 1.69
N LYS A 570 22.20 9.47 0.45
CA LYS A 570 21.41 8.97 -0.68
C LYS A 570 21.94 7.65 -1.22
N VAL A 571 23.25 7.45 -1.22
CA VAL A 571 23.87 6.18 -1.59
C VAL A 571 23.45 5.10 -0.60
N MET A 572 23.57 5.38 0.70
CA MET A 572 23.15 4.46 1.76
C MET A 572 21.66 4.14 1.71
N GLU A 573 20.80 5.12 1.41
CA GLU A 573 19.37 4.91 1.22
C GLU A 573 19.08 3.96 0.04
N ARG A 574 19.72 4.15 -1.11
CA ARG A 574 19.55 3.28 -2.29
C ARG A 574 20.09 1.87 -2.09
N LEU A 575 21.19 1.73 -1.34
CA LEU A 575 21.79 0.44 -1.03
C LEU A 575 21.10 -0.29 0.12
N SER A 576 20.25 0.38 0.89
CA SER A 576 19.65 -0.16 2.13
C SER A 576 18.97 -1.52 1.91
N GLY A 577 18.16 -1.66 0.87
CA GLY A 577 17.48 -2.93 0.54
C GLY A 577 18.47 -4.07 0.26
N TYR A 578 19.52 -3.79 -0.53
CA TYR A 578 20.58 -4.77 -0.81
C TYR A 578 21.32 -5.16 0.49
N MET A 579 21.77 -4.18 1.27
CA MET A 579 22.52 -4.40 2.51
C MET A 579 21.72 -5.23 3.51
N ILE A 580 20.43 -4.92 3.71
CA ILE A 580 19.54 -5.70 4.57
C ILE A 580 19.42 -7.13 4.04
N SER A 581 19.18 -7.29 2.73
CA SER A 581 19.00 -8.61 2.12
C SER A 581 20.22 -9.52 2.20
N GLU A 582 21.41 -8.93 2.26
CA GLU A 582 22.69 -9.61 2.41
C GLU A 582 23.16 -9.64 3.88
N ARG A 583 22.32 -9.16 4.82
CA ARG A 583 22.61 -9.07 6.26
C ARG A 583 23.89 -8.26 6.57
N ILE A 584 24.20 -7.23 5.79
CA ILE A 584 25.31 -6.30 6.10
C ILE A 584 24.80 -5.31 7.16
N ILE A 585 25.32 -5.43 8.38
CA ILE A 585 24.84 -4.67 9.55
C ILE A 585 25.73 -3.46 9.80
N LYS A 586 27.04 -3.62 9.72
CA LYS A 586 28.01 -2.55 9.93
C LYS A 586 28.54 -2.09 8.59
N VAL A 587 28.37 -0.82 8.30
CA VAL A 587 28.79 -0.24 7.02
C VAL A 587 29.72 0.93 7.25
N GLN A 588 30.90 0.88 6.64
CA GLN A 588 31.79 2.03 6.53
C GLN A 588 31.64 2.65 5.15
N TYR A 589 31.51 3.97 5.08
CA TYR A 589 31.48 4.69 3.82
C TYR A 589 32.87 5.25 3.51
N LYS A 590 33.40 4.95 2.33
CA LYS A 590 34.67 5.46 1.82
C LYS A 590 34.46 6.07 0.43
N LEU A 591 35.25 7.09 0.12
CA LEU A 591 35.27 7.66 -1.22
C LEU A 591 36.14 6.78 -2.12
N ILE A 592 35.72 6.60 -3.38
CA ILE A 592 36.61 6.03 -4.40
C ILE A 592 37.77 7.01 -4.59
N PRO A 593 39.02 6.60 -4.37
CA PRO A 593 40.16 7.48 -4.58
C PRO A 593 40.20 7.89 -6.05
N THR A 594 40.27 9.20 -6.31
CA THR A 594 40.49 9.73 -7.66
C THR A 594 41.96 9.54 -8.05
N GLU A 595 42.28 9.41 -9.34
CA GLU A 595 43.64 9.16 -9.86
C GLU A 595 44.73 10.14 -9.34
N ASN A 596 44.34 11.28 -8.75
CA ASN A 596 45.23 12.24 -8.11
C ASN A 596 45.57 11.96 -6.63
N ASP A 597 45.02 10.92 -5.99
CA ASP A 597 45.26 10.59 -4.57
C ASP A 597 46.31 9.47 -4.37
N GLY A 598 47.12 9.15 -5.39
CA GLY A 598 48.33 8.33 -5.22
C GLY A 598 48.10 6.90 -4.74
N TYR A 599 46.98 6.26 -5.12
CA TYR A 599 46.74 4.85 -4.88
C TYR A 599 46.63 4.09 -6.21
N ILE A 600 47.52 3.11 -6.39
CA ILE A 600 47.49 2.15 -7.50
C ILE A 600 46.23 1.28 -7.31
N PRO A 601 45.38 1.12 -8.33
CA PRO A 601 44.25 0.20 -8.23
C PRO A 601 44.79 -1.20 -7.95
N ILE A 602 44.18 -1.93 -7.01
CA ILE A 602 44.47 -3.35 -6.82
C ILE A 602 43.96 -4.09 -8.06
N GLU A 603 44.74 -4.06 -9.13
CA GLU A 603 44.67 -5.01 -10.21
C GLU A 603 45.18 -6.36 -9.67
N ASN A 604 44.25 -7.29 -9.50
CA ASN A 604 44.36 -8.73 -9.76
C ASN A 604 45.50 -9.60 -9.17
N GLU A 605 46.47 -9.10 -8.41
CA GLU A 605 47.55 -9.97 -7.88
C GLU A 605 47.50 -10.28 -6.38
N VAL A 606 46.89 -9.44 -5.54
CA VAL A 606 46.90 -9.67 -4.08
C VAL A 606 45.80 -10.65 -3.63
N VAL A 607 44.66 -10.67 -4.31
CA VAL A 607 43.57 -11.65 -4.03
C VAL A 607 44.00 -13.07 -4.40
N ASN A 608 44.80 -13.25 -5.46
CA ASN A 608 45.28 -14.59 -5.85
C ASN A 608 46.35 -15.17 -4.90
N LYS A 609 47.08 -14.34 -4.16
CA LYS A 609 48.11 -14.82 -3.20
C LYS A 609 47.51 -15.22 -1.85
N GLU A 610 46.46 -14.57 -1.36
CA GLU A 610 45.79 -14.98 -0.12
C GLU A 610 44.78 -16.12 -0.34
N VAL A 611 44.09 -16.16 -1.50
CA VAL A 611 43.19 -17.27 -1.85
C VAL A 611 43.97 -18.59 -2.07
N ARG A 612 45.22 -18.55 -2.57
CA ARG A 612 46.08 -19.74 -2.67
C ARG A 612 46.66 -20.22 -1.33
N LYS A 613 46.81 -19.36 -0.32
CA LYS A 613 47.29 -19.77 1.01
C LYS A 613 46.19 -20.43 1.85
N LEU A 614 44.92 -20.11 1.59
CA LEU A 614 43.76 -20.68 2.27
C LEU A 614 43.20 -21.94 1.60
N SER A 615 43.73 -22.35 0.44
CA SER A 615 43.39 -23.64 -0.20
C SER A 615 44.33 -24.79 0.21
N THR A 616 45.26 -24.57 1.14
CA THR A 616 46.22 -25.56 1.64
C THR A 616 46.24 -25.69 3.17
N LEU A 617 45.19 -25.25 3.84
CA LEU A 617 44.86 -25.50 5.25
C LEU A 617 43.36 -25.74 5.34
#